data_AF-A0A970EY01-F1
#
_entry.id   AF-A0A970EY01-F1
#
_cell.length_a   1.000
_cell.length_b   1.000
_cell.length_c   1.000
_cell.angle_alpha   90.00
_cell.angle_beta   90.00
_cell.angle_gamma   90.00
#
_symmetry.space_group_name_H-M   'P 1'
#
loop_
_entity.id
_entity.type
_entity.pdbx_description
1 polymer ?
#
loop_
_entity_poly.entity_id
_entity_poly.type
_entity_poly.pdbx_seq_one_letter_code
_entity_poly.pdbx_strand_id
1 'polypeptide(L)'
;MRKGYIYRKTRKNTIAMLFWAAVLMVLYFLYLNSAFVYLLNAHSSGYKLDTNDLISNVKMLTIKPESEPFNTQEYGVTIPPLIRRTELYEDGLKYRFKFTLESYEEVGLGYGLNDDKTLKILYGNPATKSLPPETLQKIALVKIGGVDFIALLPRNTTLKAGDTVTHAIFTDLPLYVGHDLGLTDYAGMDVASYVADLRYITVEDEYIDFILVIIFTILFPSFLAYSILCLFKPQLHPNYIRIAKFGDVEKVCAEIDEEIDDESTYREKKQVFTKHYIIEETLYNTRVRKNHLLRH
;
A
#
# COMPACT_ATOMS: atom_id res chain seq x y z
N MET A 1 -23.85 22.21 -34.90
CA MET A 1 -23.77 22.91 -33.60
C MET A 1 -23.07 24.26 -33.69
N ARG A 2 -23.76 25.32 -33.25
CA ARG A 2 -23.16 26.66 -33.09
C ARG A 2 -22.11 26.61 -31.97
N LYS A 3 -20.98 27.32 -32.14
CA LYS A 3 -19.96 27.52 -31.09
C LYS A 3 -20.40 28.59 -30.08
N GLY A 4 -21.61 28.39 -29.56
CA GLY A 4 -22.34 29.27 -28.69
C GLY A 4 -21.81 29.32 -27.27
N TYR A 5 -22.55 29.97 -26.39
CA TYR A 5 -22.20 30.16 -24.99
C TYR A 5 -21.99 28.85 -24.25
N ILE A 6 -22.95 27.91 -24.35
CA ILE A 6 -22.86 26.60 -23.69
C ILE A 6 -21.66 25.80 -24.19
N TYR A 7 -21.34 25.90 -25.49
CA TYR A 7 -20.15 25.26 -26.06
C TYR A 7 -18.86 25.85 -25.48
N ARG A 8 -18.74 27.19 -25.43
CA ARG A 8 -17.56 27.86 -24.86
C ARG A 8 -17.37 27.54 -23.39
N LYS A 9 -18.46 27.49 -22.62
CA LYS A 9 -18.42 27.10 -21.19
C LYS A 9 -18.04 25.64 -21.03
N THR A 10 -18.65 24.74 -21.79
CA THR A 10 -18.31 23.32 -21.75
C THR A 10 -16.85 23.08 -22.11
N ARG A 11 -16.29 23.83 -23.07
CA ARG A 11 -14.87 23.76 -23.41
C ARG A 11 -13.97 24.19 -22.25
N LYS A 12 -14.30 25.29 -21.55
CA LYS A 12 -13.56 25.72 -20.34
C LYS A 12 -13.59 24.66 -19.24
N ASN A 13 -14.76 24.10 -18.98
CA ASN A 13 -14.93 23.07 -17.96
C ASN A 13 -14.22 21.76 -18.32
N THR A 14 -14.25 21.38 -19.60
CA THR A 14 -13.54 20.20 -20.10
C THR A 14 -12.02 20.37 -19.95
N ILE A 15 -11.49 21.57 -20.19
CA ILE A 15 -10.06 21.87 -19.95
C ILE A 15 -9.73 21.71 -18.46
N ALA A 16 -10.58 22.22 -17.56
CA ALA A 16 -10.40 22.04 -16.12
C ALA A 16 -10.45 20.55 -15.73
N MET A 17 -11.42 19.78 -16.24
CA MET A 17 -11.50 18.33 -16.02
C MET A 17 -10.25 17.61 -16.52
N LEU A 18 -9.76 17.94 -17.72
CA LEU A 18 -8.56 17.34 -18.30
C LEU A 18 -7.32 17.65 -17.45
N PHE A 19 -7.18 18.89 -16.97
CA PHE A 19 -6.10 19.26 -16.08
C PHE A 19 -6.08 18.38 -14.82
N TRP A 20 -7.23 18.22 -14.16
CA TRP A 20 -7.33 17.36 -12.98
C TRP A 20 -7.16 15.88 -13.30
N ALA A 21 -7.65 15.41 -14.43
CA ALA A 21 -7.40 14.04 -14.88
C ALA A 21 -5.91 13.77 -15.09
N ALA A 22 -5.18 14.72 -15.68
CA ALA A 22 -3.72 14.62 -15.84
C ALA A 22 -3.00 14.64 -14.48
N VAL A 23 -3.39 15.53 -13.56
CA VAL A 23 -2.82 15.57 -12.20
C VAL A 23 -3.04 14.25 -11.48
N LEU A 24 -4.26 13.70 -11.51
CA LEU A 24 -4.59 12.41 -10.89
C LEU A 24 -3.80 11.25 -11.52
N MET A 25 -3.60 11.27 -12.84
CA MET A 25 -2.76 10.27 -13.51
C MET A 25 -1.30 10.36 -13.08
N VAL A 26 -0.74 11.57 -12.93
CA VAL A 26 0.62 11.75 -12.43
C VAL A 26 0.74 11.23 -11.00
N LEU A 27 -0.21 11.59 -10.12
CA LEU A 27 -0.25 11.09 -8.75
C LEU A 27 -0.36 9.57 -8.69
N TYR A 28 -1.15 8.98 -9.59
CA TYR A 28 -1.25 7.53 -9.72
C TYR A 28 0.05 6.88 -10.15
N PHE A 29 0.77 7.44 -11.13
CA PHE A 29 2.08 6.91 -11.48
C PHE A 29 3.09 7.02 -10.33
N LEU A 30 3.08 8.12 -9.57
CA LEU A 30 3.92 8.26 -8.39
C LEU A 30 3.57 7.21 -7.33
N TYR A 31 2.28 7.00 -7.07
CA TYR A 31 1.78 5.98 -6.15
C TYR A 31 2.13 4.55 -6.60
N LEU A 32 1.97 4.26 -7.90
CA LEU A 32 2.34 2.96 -8.46
C LEU A 32 3.83 2.68 -8.23
N ASN A 33 4.69 3.68 -8.43
CA ASN A 33 6.13 3.54 -8.19
C ASN A 33 6.46 3.26 -6.72
N SER A 34 5.79 3.91 -5.77
CA SER A 34 6.01 3.63 -4.34
C SER A 34 5.48 2.27 -3.92
N ALA A 35 4.31 1.88 -4.44
CA ALA A 35 3.64 0.62 -4.15
C ALA A 35 4.20 -0.58 -4.92
N PHE A 36 5.07 -0.35 -5.91
CA PHE A 36 5.53 -1.38 -6.84
C PHE A 36 6.23 -2.55 -6.16
N VAL A 37 6.93 -2.24 -5.07
CA VAL A 37 7.60 -3.22 -4.20
C VAL A 37 6.59 -4.24 -3.67
N TYR A 38 5.42 -3.80 -3.21
CA TYR A 38 4.41 -4.72 -2.69
C TYR A 38 3.73 -5.55 -3.77
N LEU A 39 3.41 -4.96 -4.93
CA LEU A 39 2.69 -5.65 -6.02
C LEU A 39 3.37 -6.94 -6.47
N LEU A 40 4.69 -6.87 -6.62
CA LEU A 40 5.52 -7.96 -7.09
C LEU A 40 5.71 -9.04 -6.01
N ASN A 41 5.80 -8.64 -4.74
CA ASN A 41 6.06 -9.55 -3.63
C ASN A 41 4.78 -10.24 -3.10
N ALA A 42 3.62 -9.57 -3.12
CA ALA A 42 2.34 -10.09 -2.61
C ALA A 42 1.85 -11.38 -3.29
N HIS A 43 2.29 -11.63 -4.53
CA HIS A 43 1.82 -12.76 -5.34
C HIS A 43 2.92 -13.77 -5.70
N SER A 44 4.15 -13.55 -5.27
CA SER A 44 5.27 -14.45 -5.55
C SER A 44 5.51 -15.42 -4.39
N SER A 45 6.03 -16.61 -4.66
CA SER A 45 6.59 -17.51 -3.63
C SER A 45 7.92 -17.00 -3.03
N GLY A 46 8.21 -15.71 -3.20
CA GLY A 46 9.50 -15.09 -2.94
C GLY A 46 10.42 -15.12 -4.16
N TYR A 47 11.32 -14.16 -4.22
CA TYR A 47 12.40 -14.07 -5.20
C TYR A 47 13.58 -14.93 -4.79
N LYS A 48 14.32 -15.49 -5.75
CA LYS A 48 15.59 -16.16 -5.41
C LYS A 48 16.49 -15.17 -4.65
N LEU A 49 16.91 -15.54 -3.45
CA LEU A 49 17.80 -14.73 -2.64
C LEU A 49 19.14 -14.57 -3.35
N ASP A 50 19.60 -13.33 -3.51
CA ASP A 50 21.01 -13.06 -3.83
C ASP A 50 21.80 -13.09 -2.53
N THR A 51 22.34 -14.27 -2.24
CA THR A 51 23.06 -14.49 -0.99
C THR A 51 24.32 -13.65 -0.88
N ASN A 52 24.98 -13.34 -2.01
CA ASN A 52 26.19 -12.52 -2.00
C ASN A 52 25.86 -11.07 -1.64
N ASP A 53 24.77 -10.54 -2.21
CA ASP A 53 24.31 -9.19 -1.87
C ASP A 53 23.89 -9.09 -0.40
N LEU A 54 23.08 -10.05 0.09
CA LEU A 54 22.68 -10.11 1.49
C LEU A 54 23.90 -10.13 2.42
N ILE A 55 24.86 -11.03 2.17
CA ILE A 55 26.07 -11.17 3.00
C ILE A 55 26.94 -9.91 2.96
N SER A 56 26.96 -9.18 1.84
CA SER A 56 27.71 -7.93 1.74
C SER A 56 27.09 -6.77 2.54
N ASN A 57 25.79 -6.86 2.85
CA ASN A 57 25.04 -5.84 3.57
C ASN A 57 24.80 -6.18 5.06
N VAL A 58 24.99 -7.43 5.47
CA VAL A 58 24.84 -7.81 6.89
C VAL A 58 26.03 -7.35 7.73
N LYS A 59 25.77 -7.04 9.00
CA LYS A 59 26.82 -6.91 10.02
C LYS A 59 26.86 -8.20 10.83
N MET A 60 28.05 -8.70 11.14
CA MET A 60 28.19 -9.79 12.11
C MET A 60 28.04 -9.22 13.52
N LEU A 61 27.19 -9.86 14.32
CA LEU A 61 26.91 -9.52 15.71
C LEU A 61 27.31 -10.71 16.59
N THR A 62 28.08 -10.44 17.65
CA THR A 62 28.37 -11.44 18.67
C THR A 62 27.28 -11.43 19.73
N ILE A 63 26.63 -12.57 19.98
CA ILE A 63 25.67 -12.75 21.08
C ILE A 63 26.41 -12.59 22.40
N LYS A 64 26.03 -11.60 23.21
CA LYS A 64 26.69 -11.35 24.49
C LYS A 64 26.21 -12.34 25.54
N PRO A 65 27.09 -12.82 26.44
CA PRO A 65 26.65 -13.56 27.61
C PRO A 65 25.77 -12.68 28.50
N GLU A 66 24.62 -13.19 28.89
CA GLU A 66 23.68 -12.52 29.79
C GLU A 66 23.46 -13.36 31.06
N SER A 67 22.95 -12.74 32.12
CA SER A 67 22.66 -13.43 33.39
C SER A 67 21.17 -13.47 33.75
N GLU A 68 20.35 -12.61 33.14
CA GLU A 68 18.92 -12.50 33.39
C GLU A 68 18.14 -12.46 32.06
N PRO A 69 16.88 -12.92 32.01
CA PRO A 69 16.03 -12.82 30.82
C PRO A 69 15.71 -11.38 30.45
N PHE A 70 15.51 -11.12 29.15
CA PHE A 70 15.09 -9.81 28.71
C PHE A 70 13.71 -9.49 29.32
N ASN A 71 13.59 -8.33 29.96
CA ASN A 71 12.35 -7.93 30.64
C ASN A 71 11.28 -7.47 29.64
N THR A 72 10.72 -8.40 28.87
CA THR A 72 9.72 -8.12 27.83
C THR A 72 8.47 -7.41 28.34
N GLN A 73 8.13 -7.56 29.63
CA GLN A 73 6.98 -6.91 30.25
C GLN A 73 7.19 -5.40 30.41
N GLU A 74 8.33 -4.97 30.96
CA GLU A 74 8.65 -3.55 31.12
C GLU A 74 8.76 -2.82 29.79
N TYR A 75 9.26 -3.51 28.76
CA TYR A 75 9.39 -2.95 27.40
C TYR A 75 8.14 -3.12 26.53
N GLY A 76 7.09 -3.78 27.02
CA GLY A 76 5.84 -4.00 26.28
C GLY A 76 6.05 -4.73 24.94
N VAL A 77 7.02 -5.66 24.88
CA VAL A 77 7.37 -6.34 23.62
C VAL A 77 6.26 -7.30 23.23
N THR A 78 5.82 -7.26 21.98
CA THR A 78 4.76 -8.13 21.44
C THR A 78 5.20 -8.73 20.10
N ILE A 79 4.49 -9.77 19.64
CA ILE A 79 4.62 -10.20 18.24
C ILE A 79 3.93 -9.14 17.38
N PRO A 80 4.66 -8.44 16.50
CA PRO A 80 4.05 -7.38 15.72
C PRO A 80 3.01 -8.00 14.77
N PRO A 81 1.82 -7.40 14.63
CA PRO A 81 0.79 -7.92 13.72
C PRO A 81 1.18 -7.74 12.24
N LEU A 82 2.12 -6.84 11.97
CA LEU A 82 2.64 -6.47 10.67
C LEU A 82 4.11 -6.07 10.81
N ILE A 83 4.90 -6.29 9.77
CA ILE A 83 6.29 -5.84 9.72
C ILE A 83 6.36 -4.61 8.84
N ARG A 84 7.04 -3.56 9.33
CA ARG A 84 7.18 -2.34 8.54
C ARG A 84 8.24 -2.54 7.47
N ARG A 85 8.03 -1.91 6.32
CA ARG A 85 9.00 -1.96 5.23
C ARG A 85 10.39 -1.44 5.63
N THR A 86 10.45 -0.45 6.52
CA THR A 86 11.70 0.10 7.05
C THR A 86 12.51 -0.87 7.92
N GLU A 87 11.90 -1.97 8.36
CA GLU A 87 12.51 -3.00 9.22
C GLU A 87 13.02 -4.19 8.39
N LEU A 88 12.87 -4.13 7.06
CA LEU A 88 13.23 -5.21 6.14
C LEU A 88 14.54 -4.91 5.42
N TYR A 89 15.28 -5.98 5.12
CA TYR A 89 16.25 -5.95 4.05
C TYR A 89 15.53 -5.99 2.68
N GLU A 90 15.91 -5.07 1.79
CA GLU A 90 15.38 -4.97 0.43
C GLU A 90 16.50 -5.10 -0.62
N ASP A 91 16.31 -5.96 -1.61
CA ASP A 91 17.13 -6.03 -2.83
C ASP A 91 16.34 -5.41 -3.99
N GLY A 92 16.53 -4.11 -4.20
CA GLY A 92 15.82 -3.33 -5.21
C GLY A 92 14.32 -3.26 -4.95
N LEU A 93 13.55 -4.15 -5.58
CA LEU A 93 12.09 -4.23 -5.46
C LEU A 93 11.62 -5.51 -4.75
N LYS A 94 12.55 -6.27 -4.16
CA LYS A 94 12.30 -7.58 -3.56
C LYS A 94 12.53 -7.50 -2.05
N TYR A 95 11.60 -8.05 -1.28
CA TYR A 95 11.76 -8.22 0.17
C TYR A 95 11.30 -9.59 0.67
N ARG A 96 10.54 -10.34 -0.15
CA ARG A 96 10.24 -11.76 0.09
C ARG A 96 11.20 -12.61 -0.72
N PHE A 97 11.87 -13.53 -0.06
CA PHE A 97 12.92 -14.33 -0.65
C PHE A 97 12.67 -15.83 -0.54
N LYS A 98 13.33 -16.55 -1.44
CA LYS A 98 13.38 -17.99 -1.56
C LYS A 98 14.84 -18.42 -1.54
N PHE A 99 15.18 -19.35 -0.66
CA PHE A 99 16.52 -19.89 -0.52
C PHE A 99 16.49 -21.34 -0.06
N THR A 100 17.62 -22.02 -0.16
CA THR A 100 17.81 -23.39 0.34
C THR A 100 18.63 -23.33 1.62
N LEU A 101 18.17 -24.04 2.65
CA LEU A 101 18.86 -24.11 3.93
C LEU A 101 20.12 -24.98 3.83
N GLU A 102 21.26 -24.49 4.30
CA GLU A 102 22.48 -25.30 4.42
C GLU A 102 22.46 -26.11 5.72
N SER A 103 21.99 -25.52 6.80
CA SER A 103 21.76 -26.19 8.08
C SER A 103 20.55 -25.61 8.81
N TYR A 104 20.04 -26.39 9.76
CA TYR A 104 18.94 -26.01 10.63
C TYR A 104 19.15 -26.65 12.01
N GLU A 105 19.11 -25.85 13.06
CA GLU A 105 19.19 -26.30 14.45
C GLU A 105 18.19 -25.54 15.32
N GLU A 106 17.32 -26.27 16.04
CA GLU A 106 16.49 -25.66 17.07
C GLU A 106 17.32 -25.31 18.31
N VAL A 107 17.18 -24.05 18.73
CA VAL A 107 17.86 -23.50 19.91
C VAL A 107 17.24 -24.04 21.20
N GLY A 108 15.96 -24.42 21.18
CA GLY A 108 15.21 -24.77 22.39
C GLY A 108 14.65 -23.54 23.12
N LEU A 109 14.58 -22.39 22.45
CA LEU A 109 13.89 -21.19 22.93
C LEU A 109 12.62 -20.93 22.12
N GLY A 110 11.55 -20.59 22.84
CA GLY A 110 10.29 -20.16 22.25
C GLY A 110 9.68 -19.00 23.02
N TYR A 111 8.64 -18.41 22.44
CA TYR A 111 7.88 -17.34 23.06
C TYR A 111 6.38 -17.60 22.97
N GLY A 112 5.69 -17.37 24.07
CA GLY A 112 4.24 -17.28 24.17
C GLY A 112 3.81 -15.85 24.48
N LEU A 113 2.53 -15.69 24.83
CA LEU A 113 1.96 -14.41 25.27
C LEU A 113 1.44 -14.54 26.71
N ASN A 114 1.65 -13.48 27.50
CA ASN A 114 0.98 -13.27 28.77
C ASN A 114 -0.48 -12.79 28.54
N ASP A 115 -1.28 -12.70 29.61
CA ASP A 115 -2.68 -12.25 29.56
C ASP A 115 -2.84 -10.83 28.98
N ASP A 116 -1.83 -9.99 29.16
CA ASP A 116 -1.74 -8.62 28.63
C ASP A 116 -1.19 -8.56 27.18
N LYS A 117 -0.99 -9.71 26.55
CA LYS A 117 -0.41 -9.89 25.20
C LYS A 117 1.07 -9.47 25.07
N THR A 118 1.80 -9.34 26.17
CA THR A 118 3.27 -9.20 26.13
C THR A 118 3.95 -10.55 25.88
N LEU A 119 5.11 -10.54 25.21
CA LEU A 119 5.91 -11.74 25.01
C LEU A 119 6.35 -12.32 26.35
N LYS A 120 6.29 -13.64 26.47
CA LYS A 120 6.89 -14.41 27.57
C LYS A 120 7.84 -15.43 27.00
N ILE A 121 9.08 -15.44 27.48
CA ILE A 121 10.05 -16.47 27.14
C ILE A 121 9.60 -17.83 27.70
N LEU A 122 9.70 -18.85 26.86
CA LEU A 122 9.36 -20.24 27.15
C LEU A 122 10.55 -21.12 26.78
N TYR A 123 11.23 -21.61 27.81
CA TYR A 123 12.36 -22.51 27.63
C TYR A 123 11.87 -23.91 27.28
N GLY A 124 12.51 -24.50 26.27
CA GLY A 124 12.33 -25.91 25.94
C GLY A 124 12.93 -26.80 27.01
N ASN A 125 12.46 -28.05 27.05
CA ASN A 125 13.07 -29.06 27.90
C ASN A 125 14.54 -29.27 27.47
N PRO A 126 15.54 -29.16 28.37
CA PRO A 126 16.95 -29.25 28.00
C PRO A 126 17.35 -30.58 27.35
N ALA A 127 16.70 -31.68 27.69
CA ALA A 127 17.02 -33.02 27.18
C ALA A 127 16.40 -33.30 25.81
N THR A 128 15.19 -32.78 25.56
CA THR A 128 14.42 -33.09 24.34
C THR A 128 14.29 -31.90 23.40
N LYS A 129 14.76 -30.72 23.80
CA LYS A 129 14.52 -29.41 23.18
C LYS A 129 13.03 -29.09 22.95
N SER A 130 12.11 -29.85 23.55
CA SER A 130 10.67 -29.72 23.30
C SER A 130 10.08 -28.48 23.97
N LEU A 131 9.37 -27.67 23.20
CA LEU A 131 8.79 -26.40 23.67
C LEU A 131 7.38 -26.57 24.28
N PRO A 132 7.03 -25.75 25.29
CA PRO A 132 5.71 -25.77 25.92
C PRO A 132 4.54 -25.61 24.94
N PRO A 133 3.36 -26.21 25.22
CA PRO A 133 2.15 -26.13 24.39
C PRO A 133 1.75 -24.72 23.93
N GLU A 134 1.90 -23.74 24.81
CA GLU A 134 1.53 -22.35 24.65
C GLU A 134 2.52 -21.52 23.82
N THR A 135 3.59 -22.13 23.31
CA THR A 135 4.56 -21.47 22.43
C THR A 135 3.89 -21.06 21.11
N LEU A 136 4.04 -19.79 20.72
CA LEU A 136 3.55 -19.29 19.43
C LEU A 136 4.65 -19.24 18.39
N GLN A 137 5.84 -18.76 18.81
CA GLN A 137 7.03 -18.67 17.97
C GLN A 137 8.20 -19.39 18.61
N LYS A 138 9.10 -19.92 17.80
CA LYS A 138 10.35 -20.55 18.23
C LYS A 138 11.54 -19.99 17.48
N ILE A 139 12.71 -20.12 18.09
CA ILE A 139 13.98 -19.70 17.52
C ILE A 139 14.74 -20.94 17.01
N ALA A 140 15.32 -20.81 15.82
CA ALA A 140 16.31 -21.74 15.29
C ALA A 140 17.53 -20.98 14.76
N LEU A 141 18.65 -21.67 14.65
CA LEU A 141 19.79 -21.23 13.87
C LEU A 141 19.73 -21.88 12.49
N VAL A 142 19.97 -21.08 11.46
CA VAL A 142 20.00 -21.53 10.07
C VAL A 142 21.24 -21.00 9.38
N LYS A 143 21.80 -21.79 8.46
CA LYS A 143 22.92 -21.35 7.65
C LYS A 143 22.50 -21.04 6.23
N ILE A 144 22.88 -19.86 5.75
CA ILE A 144 22.54 -19.32 4.43
C ILE A 144 23.80 -18.66 3.86
N GLY A 145 24.36 -19.22 2.78
CA GLY A 145 25.59 -18.74 2.17
C GLY A 145 26.81 -18.84 3.08
N GLY A 146 26.88 -19.88 3.91
CA GLY A 146 27.96 -20.06 4.87
C GLY A 146 27.88 -19.18 6.13
N VAL A 147 26.89 -18.28 6.24
CA VAL A 147 26.70 -17.39 7.41
C VAL A 147 25.55 -17.91 8.27
N ASP A 148 25.72 -17.84 9.59
CA ASP A 148 24.69 -18.21 10.57
C ASP A 148 23.70 -17.06 10.79
N PHE A 149 22.43 -17.35 10.57
CA PHE A 149 21.29 -16.47 10.80
C PHE A 149 20.42 -17.05 11.90
N ILE A 150 19.79 -16.18 12.67
CA ILE A 150 18.69 -16.57 13.53
C ILE A 150 17.42 -16.63 12.68
N ALA A 151 16.61 -17.66 12.86
CA ALA A 151 15.31 -17.83 12.22
C ALA A 151 14.19 -17.77 13.25
N LEU A 152 13.14 -17.00 12.92
CA LEU A 152 11.90 -16.93 13.71
C LEU A 152 10.85 -17.78 13.01
N LEU A 153 10.32 -18.78 13.70
CA LEU A 153 9.37 -19.73 13.11
C LEU A 153 8.12 -19.88 13.96
N PRO A 154 6.96 -20.23 13.37
CA PRO A 154 5.83 -20.76 14.13
C PRO A 154 6.23 -22.04 14.86
N ARG A 155 5.64 -22.30 16.02
CA ARG A 155 5.95 -23.49 16.84
C ARG A 155 5.97 -24.80 16.04
N ASN A 156 4.97 -24.99 15.18
CA ASN A 156 4.73 -26.26 14.47
C ASN A 156 5.55 -26.41 13.18
N THR A 157 6.38 -25.42 12.82
CA THR A 157 7.19 -25.47 11.61
C THR A 157 8.48 -26.21 11.89
N THR A 158 8.74 -27.32 11.20
CA THR A 158 10.01 -28.03 11.25
C THR A 158 10.66 -27.98 9.88
N LEU A 159 11.94 -27.60 9.84
CA LEU A 159 12.75 -27.54 8.63
C LEU A 159 13.92 -28.50 8.73
N LYS A 160 14.58 -28.79 7.61
CA LYS A 160 15.78 -29.61 7.50
C LYS A 160 16.78 -28.97 6.55
N ALA A 161 18.04 -29.35 6.69
CA ALA A 161 19.07 -29.01 5.71
C ALA A 161 18.65 -29.50 4.31
N GLY A 162 18.82 -28.66 3.30
CA GLY A 162 18.37 -28.90 1.93
C GLY A 162 16.93 -28.48 1.64
N ASP A 163 16.13 -28.15 2.67
CA ASP A 163 14.78 -27.64 2.43
C ASP A 163 14.84 -26.29 1.72
N THR A 164 13.89 -26.09 0.79
CA THR A 164 13.70 -24.82 0.11
C THR A 164 12.63 -24.01 0.84
N VAL A 165 13.05 -22.91 1.45
CA VAL A 165 12.18 -21.97 2.14
C VAL A 165 11.66 -20.94 1.13
N THR A 166 10.37 -20.63 1.23
CA THR A 166 9.68 -19.61 0.42
C THR A 166 9.06 -18.55 1.31
N HIS A 167 8.80 -17.37 0.75
CA HIS A 167 8.21 -16.23 1.44
C HIS A 167 8.97 -15.73 2.68
N ALA A 168 10.25 -16.08 2.83
CA ALA A 168 11.07 -15.59 3.92
C ALA A 168 11.28 -14.08 3.77
N ILE A 169 11.21 -13.37 4.88
CA ILE A 169 11.59 -11.95 4.94
C ILE A 169 12.75 -11.83 5.91
N PHE A 170 13.65 -10.89 5.65
CA PHE A 170 14.80 -10.64 6.51
C PHE A 170 14.56 -9.36 7.28
N THR A 171 14.41 -9.45 8.59
CA THR A 171 14.21 -8.30 9.50
C THR A 171 15.41 -8.11 10.39
N ASP A 172 15.58 -6.93 10.98
CA ASP A 172 16.61 -6.72 12.00
C ASP A 172 16.45 -7.71 13.16
N LEU A 173 17.58 -8.15 13.74
CA LEU A 173 17.60 -8.99 14.93
C LEU A 173 16.88 -8.30 16.10
N PRO A 174 15.75 -8.83 16.59
CA PRO A 174 15.08 -8.22 17.71
C PRO A 174 15.95 -8.30 18.97
N LEU A 175 16.05 -7.19 19.69
CA LEU A 175 16.91 -7.07 20.88
C LEU A 175 16.66 -8.20 21.89
N TYR A 176 15.39 -8.52 22.14
CA TYR A 176 15.00 -9.58 23.09
C TYR A 176 15.53 -10.96 22.66
N VAL A 177 15.55 -11.26 21.35
CA VAL A 177 16.07 -12.53 20.83
C VAL A 177 17.58 -12.62 21.05
N GLY A 178 18.30 -11.55 20.70
CA GLY A 178 19.76 -11.51 20.90
C GLY A 178 20.15 -11.62 22.37
N HIS A 179 19.40 -10.96 23.25
CA HIS A 179 19.63 -11.01 24.70
C HIS A 179 19.31 -12.38 25.30
N ASP A 180 18.15 -12.96 24.98
CA ASP A 180 17.76 -14.27 25.52
C ASP A 180 18.64 -15.42 25.03
N LEU A 181 19.19 -15.33 23.81
CA LEU A 181 20.23 -16.25 23.33
C LEU A 181 21.51 -16.16 24.17
N GLY A 182 21.80 -15.00 24.75
CA GLY A 182 22.93 -14.80 25.68
C GLY A 182 22.86 -15.63 26.96
N LEU A 183 21.70 -16.21 27.28
CA LEU A 183 21.47 -17.09 28.44
C LEU A 183 21.69 -18.58 28.13
N THR A 184 22.03 -18.89 26.89
CA THR A 184 22.14 -20.27 26.39
C THR A 184 23.57 -20.64 26.05
N ASP A 185 23.77 -21.86 25.57
CA ASP A 185 25.03 -22.34 25.01
C ASP A 185 25.47 -21.59 23.73
N TYR A 186 24.59 -20.75 23.15
CA TYR A 186 24.90 -19.90 22.01
C TYR A 186 25.51 -18.53 22.38
N ALA A 187 25.74 -18.25 23.67
CA ALA A 187 26.48 -17.07 24.09
C ALA A 187 27.91 -17.06 23.50
N GLY A 188 28.32 -15.93 22.95
CA GLY A 188 29.60 -15.76 22.24
C GLY A 188 29.60 -16.19 20.78
N MET A 189 28.48 -16.70 20.26
CA MET A 189 28.34 -17.02 18.84
C MET A 189 28.20 -15.75 17.99
N ASP A 190 28.81 -15.76 16.80
CA ASP A 190 28.60 -14.72 15.79
C ASP A 190 27.43 -15.08 14.88
N VAL A 191 26.49 -14.15 14.74
CA VAL A 191 25.30 -14.26 13.88
C VAL A 191 25.13 -13.03 13.01
N ALA A 192 24.40 -13.16 11.91
CA ALA A 192 24.05 -12.01 11.08
C ALA A 192 23.12 -11.02 11.81
N SER A 193 23.23 -9.73 11.46
CA SER A 193 22.37 -8.66 11.98
C SER A 193 20.91 -8.77 11.57
N TYR A 194 20.63 -9.50 10.50
CA TYR A 194 19.29 -9.83 10.05
C TYR A 194 18.88 -11.22 10.52
N VAL A 195 17.58 -11.41 10.72
CA VAL A 195 16.96 -12.70 11.03
C VAL A 195 16.08 -13.13 9.87
N ALA A 196 16.04 -14.43 9.60
CA ALA A 196 15.10 -15.01 8.67
C ALA A 196 13.74 -15.18 9.37
N ASP A 197 12.82 -14.24 9.16
CA ASP A 197 11.47 -14.34 9.67
C ASP A 197 10.60 -15.23 8.76
N LEU A 198 10.25 -16.39 9.28
CA LEU A 198 9.45 -17.43 8.64
C LEU A 198 8.09 -17.59 9.33
N ARG A 199 7.67 -16.61 10.14
CA ARG A 199 6.36 -16.60 10.81
C ARG A 199 5.21 -16.26 9.84
N TYR A 200 5.53 -15.91 8.60
CA TYR A 200 4.59 -15.49 7.55
C TYR A 200 3.76 -14.26 7.97
N ILE A 201 4.36 -13.36 8.76
CA ILE A 201 3.74 -12.08 9.11
C ILE A 201 3.62 -11.23 7.84
N THR A 202 2.52 -10.50 7.75
CA THR A 202 2.25 -9.61 6.61
C THR A 202 3.16 -8.37 6.69
N VAL A 203 3.64 -7.89 5.55
CA VAL A 203 4.35 -6.61 5.52
C VAL A 203 3.33 -5.49 5.37
N GLU A 204 3.51 -4.40 6.12
CA GLU A 204 2.59 -3.27 6.15
C GLU A 204 2.21 -2.78 4.76
N ASP A 205 0.93 -2.41 4.62
CA ASP A 205 0.31 -1.87 3.40
C ASP A 205 0.24 -2.80 2.17
N GLU A 206 0.81 -4.01 2.22
CA GLU A 206 0.88 -4.94 1.08
C GLU A 206 -0.49 -5.17 0.40
N TYR A 207 -1.54 -5.45 1.19
CA TYR A 207 -2.89 -5.67 0.66
C TYR A 207 -3.62 -4.39 0.28
N ILE A 208 -3.45 -3.33 1.06
CA ILE A 208 -4.13 -2.04 0.84
C ILE A 208 -3.61 -1.43 -0.44
N ASP A 209 -2.29 -1.41 -0.63
CA ASP A 209 -1.64 -0.90 -1.82
C ASP A 209 -2.06 -1.66 -3.07
N PHE A 210 -2.13 -2.98 -2.99
CA PHE A 210 -2.61 -3.80 -4.10
C PHE A 210 -4.06 -3.42 -4.51
N ILE A 211 -4.96 -3.28 -3.54
CA ILE A 211 -6.36 -2.90 -3.80
C ILE A 211 -6.44 -1.49 -4.39
N LEU A 212 -5.71 -0.53 -3.83
CA LEU A 212 -5.71 0.85 -4.31
C LEU A 212 -5.13 0.98 -5.72
N VAL A 213 -4.06 0.25 -6.03
CA VAL A 213 -3.51 0.18 -7.40
C VAL A 213 -4.58 -0.32 -8.38
N ILE A 214 -5.32 -1.39 -8.07
CA ILE A 214 -6.39 -1.89 -8.93
C ILE A 214 -7.46 -0.81 -9.16
N ILE A 215 -7.94 -0.19 -8.09
CA ILE A 215 -8.99 0.84 -8.16
C ILE A 215 -8.53 2.01 -9.03
N PHE A 216 -7.31 2.52 -8.80
CA PHE A 216 -6.77 3.67 -9.53
C PHE A 216 -6.45 3.35 -10.99
N THR A 217 -6.01 2.13 -11.30
CA THR A 217 -5.78 1.64 -12.68
C THR A 217 -7.06 1.69 -13.50
N ILE A 218 -8.22 1.43 -12.88
CA ILE A 218 -9.51 1.48 -13.57
C ILE A 218 -10.02 2.93 -13.62
N LEU A 219 -10.00 3.63 -12.48
CA LEU A 219 -10.65 4.92 -12.33
C LEU A 219 -9.97 6.03 -13.13
N PHE A 220 -8.66 6.21 -13.00
CA PHE A 220 -7.99 7.39 -13.53
C PHE A 220 -7.77 7.34 -15.05
N PRO A 221 -7.33 6.22 -15.66
CA PRO A 221 -7.29 6.11 -17.11
C PRO A 221 -8.67 6.29 -17.75
N SER A 222 -9.73 5.73 -17.16
CA SER A 222 -11.11 5.91 -17.63
C SER A 222 -11.55 7.37 -17.55
N PHE A 223 -11.23 8.06 -16.44
CA PHE A 223 -11.56 9.46 -16.27
C PHE A 223 -10.78 10.37 -17.24
N LEU A 224 -9.49 10.07 -17.49
CA LEU A 224 -8.69 10.77 -18.50
C LEU A 224 -9.25 10.55 -19.90
N ALA A 225 -9.54 9.30 -20.28
CA ALA A 225 -10.13 8.98 -21.57
C ALA A 225 -11.48 9.68 -21.77
N TYR A 226 -12.34 9.68 -20.74
CA TYR A 226 -13.60 10.42 -20.77
C TYR A 226 -13.41 11.93 -20.95
N SER A 227 -12.45 12.52 -20.25
CA SER A 227 -12.12 13.95 -20.36
C SER A 227 -11.62 14.32 -21.76
N ILE A 228 -10.78 13.46 -22.37
CA ILE A 228 -10.31 13.62 -23.76
C ILE A 228 -11.49 13.47 -24.73
N LEU A 229 -12.37 12.50 -24.54
CA LEU A 229 -13.55 12.32 -25.38
C LEU A 229 -14.46 13.55 -25.34
N CYS A 230 -14.62 14.20 -24.17
CA CYS A 230 -15.38 15.44 -24.05
C CYS A 230 -14.75 16.63 -24.81
N LEU A 231 -13.45 16.62 -25.09
CA LEU A 231 -12.82 17.65 -25.94
C LEU A 231 -13.25 17.52 -27.40
N PHE A 232 -13.29 16.30 -27.92
CA PHE A 232 -13.66 16.01 -29.31
C PHE A 232 -15.16 15.97 -29.52
N LYS A 233 -15.90 15.45 -28.53
CA LYS A 233 -17.36 15.33 -28.52
C LYS A 233 -17.93 16.01 -27.27
N PRO A 234 -18.07 17.35 -27.28
CA PRO A 234 -18.57 18.10 -26.14
C PRO A 234 -19.96 17.66 -25.67
N GLN A 235 -20.77 17.09 -26.56
CA GLN A 235 -22.10 16.56 -26.27
C GLN A 235 -22.11 15.46 -25.18
N LEU A 236 -21.00 14.75 -25.00
CA LEU A 236 -20.85 13.73 -23.95
C LEU A 236 -20.62 14.35 -22.57
N HIS A 237 -20.29 15.64 -22.50
CA HIS A 237 -20.03 16.33 -21.25
C HIS A 237 -21.32 16.44 -20.42
N PRO A 238 -21.25 16.35 -19.08
CA PRO A 238 -22.45 16.37 -18.23
C PRO A 238 -23.31 17.63 -18.39
N ASN A 239 -22.75 18.72 -18.88
CA ASN A 239 -23.47 19.95 -19.22
C ASN A 239 -24.58 19.69 -20.24
N TYR A 240 -24.25 19.03 -21.35
CA TYR A 240 -25.20 18.77 -22.44
C TYR A 240 -26.23 17.69 -22.05
N ILE A 241 -25.80 16.66 -21.31
CA ILE A 241 -26.70 15.65 -20.75
C ILE A 241 -27.74 16.28 -19.82
N ARG A 242 -27.36 17.30 -19.03
CA ARG A 242 -28.29 18.02 -18.17
C ARG A 242 -29.24 18.92 -18.96
N ILE A 243 -28.76 19.56 -20.02
CA ILE A 243 -29.59 20.40 -20.90
C ILE A 243 -30.64 19.56 -21.63
N ALA A 244 -30.32 18.30 -21.98
CA ALA A 244 -31.26 17.37 -22.62
C ALA A 244 -32.55 17.13 -21.81
N LYS A 245 -32.56 17.44 -20.51
CA LYS A 245 -33.77 17.37 -19.67
C LYS A 245 -34.82 18.42 -20.02
N PHE A 246 -34.43 19.50 -20.71
CA PHE A 246 -35.32 20.61 -21.05
C PHE A 246 -35.89 20.51 -22.48
N GLY A 247 -35.36 19.61 -23.30
CA GLY A 247 -35.80 19.40 -24.68
C GLY A 247 -34.65 18.98 -25.59
N ASP A 248 -34.84 19.22 -26.89
CA ASP A 248 -33.77 19.05 -27.88
C ASP A 248 -32.58 19.95 -27.53
N VAL A 249 -31.41 19.32 -27.33
CA VAL A 249 -30.20 20.00 -26.87
C VAL A 249 -29.77 21.12 -27.80
N GLU A 250 -29.88 20.94 -29.12
CA GLU A 250 -29.48 21.98 -30.08
C GLU A 250 -30.43 23.18 -30.02
N LYS A 251 -31.74 22.93 -29.89
CA LYS A 251 -32.74 24.00 -29.75
C LYS A 251 -32.54 24.80 -28.47
N VAL A 252 -32.41 24.12 -27.33
CA VAL A 252 -32.20 24.78 -26.03
C VAL A 252 -30.88 25.57 -26.02
N CYS A 253 -29.82 25.05 -26.64
CA CYS A 253 -28.57 25.81 -26.76
C CYS A 253 -28.72 27.04 -27.65
N ALA A 254 -29.48 26.95 -28.75
CA ALA A 254 -29.74 28.08 -29.63
C ALA A 254 -30.58 29.16 -28.95
N GLU A 255 -31.61 28.79 -28.18
CA GLU A 255 -32.40 29.71 -27.35
C GLU A 255 -31.51 30.45 -26.34
N ILE A 256 -30.65 29.70 -25.63
CA ILE A 256 -29.70 30.29 -24.68
C ILE A 256 -28.73 31.25 -25.39
N ASP A 257 -28.24 30.90 -26.58
CA ASP A 257 -27.34 31.76 -27.34
C ASP A 257 -28.02 33.06 -27.78
N GLU A 258 -29.31 33.03 -28.13
CA GLU A 258 -30.09 34.21 -28.50
C GLU A 258 -30.40 35.10 -27.29
N GLU A 259 -30.79 34.51 -26.16
CA GLU A 259 -31.14 35.27 -24.96
C GLU A 259 -29.94 35.93 -24.29
N ILE A 260 -28.73 35.41 -24.50
CA ILE A 260 -27.53 35.94 -23.83
C ILE A 260 -27.16 37.35 -24.27
N ASP A 261 -27.53 37.73 -25.49
CA ASP A 261 -27.31 39.06 -26.04
C ASP A 261 -28.53 39.98 -25.86
N ASP A 262 -29.59 39.52 -25.18
CA ASP A 262 -30.81 40.28 -24.86
C ASP A 262 -30.56 41.28 -23.70
N GLU A 263 -31.13 42.48 -23.78
CA GLU A 263 -31.01 43.53 -22.75
C GLU A 263 -31.54 43.10 -21.37
N SER A 264 -32.47 42.13 -21.33
CA SER A 264 -33.02 41.57 -20.09
C SER A 264 -32.07 40.60 -19.37
N THR A 265 -30.97 40.20 -20.02
CA THR A 265 -29.99 39.30 -19.43
C THR A 265 -29.05 40.05 -18.49
N TYR A 266 -28.94 39.56 -17.25
CA TYR A 266 -28.01 40.12 -16.27
C TYR A 266 -27.17 39.01 -15.61
N ARG A 267 -26.00 39.41 -15.11
CA ARG A 267 -25.07 38.52 -14.41
C ARG A 267 -24.98 38.90 -12.94
N GLU A 268 -25.24 37.93 -12.07
CA GLU A 268 -25.02 38.07 -10.64
C GLU A 268 -24.04 36.99 -10.16
N LYS A 269 -22.89 37.41 -9.62
CA LYS A 269 -21.82 36.51 -9.16
C LYS A 269 -21.42 35.49 -10.25
N LYS A 270 -21.70 34.20 -10.03
CA LYS A 270 -21.40 33.08 -10.93
C LYS A 270 -22.62 32.62 -11.74
N GLN A 271 -23.70 33.39 -11.74
CA GLN A 271 -24.96 33.04 -12.39
C GLN A 271 -25.28 34.07 -13.48
N VAL A 272 -25.72 33.58 -14.63
CA VAL A 272 -26.31 34.39 -15.70
C VAL A 272 -27.80 34.09 -15.73
N PHE A 273 -28.60 35.13 -15.61
CA PHE A 273 -30.05 35.06 -15.64
C PHE A 273 -30.51 35.53 -17.02
N THR A 274 -31.08 34.63 -17.78
CA THR A 274 -31.72 34.91 -19.07
C THR A 274 -33.24 34.83 -18.90
N LYS A 275 -33.98 35.20 -19.95
CA LYS A 275 -35.45 35.16 -19.97
C LYS A 275 -36.02 33.82 -19.51
N HIS A 276 -35.48 32.72 -20.02
CA HIS A 276 -36.00 31.39 -19.72
C HIS A 276 -35.07 30.51 -18.89
N TYR A 277 -33.80 30.89 -18.69
CA TYR A 277 -32.81 30.04 -18.04
C TYR A 277 -31.96 30.77 -16.99
N ILE A 278 -31.57 30.05 -15.96
CA ILE A 278 -30.55 30.45 -14.99
C ILE A 278 -29.36 29.54 -15.21
N ILE A 279 -28.22 30.13 -15.58
CA ILE A 279 -26.99 29.42 -15.93
C ILE A 279 -25.95 29.68 -14.83
N GLU A 280 -25.76 28.68 -13.98
CA GLU A 280 -24.79 28.69 -12.89
C GLU A 280 -23.45 28.08 -13.35
N GLU A 281 -22.39 28.87 -13.21
CA GLU A 281 -21.04 28.50 -13.59
C GLU A 281 -20.28 27.88 -12.41
N THR A 282 -19.86 26.63 -12.57
CA THR A 282 -18.89 25.98 -11.68
C THR A 282 -17.65 25.56 -12.45
N LEU A 283 -16.58 25.20 -11.74
CA LEU A 283 -15.30 24.84 -12.34
C LEU A 283 -15.40 23.65 -13.32
N TYR A 284 -16.25 22.67 -12.99
CA TYR A 284 -16.35 21.39 -13.71
C TYR A 284 -17.68 21.20 -14.45
N ASN A 285 -18.73 21.93 -14.07
CA ASN A 285 -20.01 21.86 -14.77
C ASN A 285 -20.72 23.22 -14.84
N THR A 286 -21.57 23.35 -15.84
CA THR A 286 -22.51 24.45 -15.99
C THR A 286 -23.87 23.88 -15.65
N ARG A 287 -24.53 24.45 -14.65
CA ARG A 287 -25.89 24.04 -14.27
C ARG A 287 -26.87 24.98 -14.94
N VAL A 288 -27.75 24.42 -15.76
CA VAL A 288 -28.86 25.16 -16.38
C VAL A 288 -30.13 24.80 -15.61
N ARG A 289 -30.88 25.81 -15.19
CA ARG A 289 -32.21 25.70 -14.56
C ARG A 289 -33.19 26.57 -15.33
N LYS A 290 -34.49 26.28 -15.29
CA LYS A 290 -35.49 27.21 -15.83
C LYS A 290 -35.59 28.45 -14.95
N ASN A 291 -35.66 29.62 -15.57
CA ASN A 291 -35.94 30.87 -14.89
C ASN A 291 -37.46 31.03 -14.77
N HIS A 292 -37.98 30.87 -13.57
CA HIS A 292 -39.41 31.04 -13.28
C HIS A 292 -39.78 32.46 -12.83
N LEU A 293 -38.79 33.33 -12.63
CA LEU A 293 -38.96 34.66 -12.03
C LEU A 293 -39.26 35.77 -13.05
N LEU A 294 -38.92 35.59 -14.34
CA LEU A 294 -39.17 36.58 -15.41
C LEU A 294 -40.60 36.54 -16.00
N ARG A 295 -41.59 36.14 -15.18
CA ARG A 295 -43.02 36.20 -15.55
C ARG A 295 -43.69 37.55 -15.25
N HIS A 296 -42.91 38.58 -14.92
CA HIS A 296 -43.39 39.94 -14.65
C HIS A 296 -42.58 40.96 -15.44
#